data_AF-X0YJB9-F1
#
_entry.id   AF-X0YJB9-F1
#
_cell.length_a   1.000
_cell.length_b   1.000
_cell.length_c   1.000
_cell.angle_alpha   90.00
_cell.angle_beta   90.00
_cell.angle_gamma   90.00
#
_symmetry.space_group_name_H-M   'P 1'
#
loop_
_entity.id
_entity.type
_entity.pdbx_description
1 polymer ?
#
loop_
_entity_poly.entity_id
_entity_poly.type
_entity_poly.pdbx_seq_one_letter_code
_entity_poly.pdbx_strand_id
1 'polypeptide(L)'
;MISFEGPNFLSPLFIFSLISSGLGIGYNILIIKSGKNQIGEVESPKLLICAGIINLVFLGLRSFIPGIIYSGPINPEFMFYLSYQIATGLIFSVPYFITFGLFFLLFGSKNREKFGSFLKIAGILWIIAYSVLAFALSGNIIPILFILTGEYMLFTLVFIIINFALILLSVTAIIMLIIHGTKNSDSSLKIAGILLLVQDGISIVLNFVIPLALSIFS
;
A
#
# COMPACT_ATOMS: atom_id res chain seq x y z
N MET A 1 -21.46 -18.33 -1.26
CA MET A 1 -20.72 -19.18 -2.21
C MET A 1 -19.36 -18.54 -2.44
N ILE A 2 -18.30 -19.26 -2.10
CA ILE A 2 -16.93 -18.82 -2.37
C ILE A 2 -16.54 -19.23 -3.79
N SER A 3 -15.98 -18.29 -4.55
CA SER A 3 -15.33 -18.58 -5.83
C SER A 3 -13.86 -18.16 -5.79
N PHE A 4 -13.03 -18.93 -6.49
CA PHE A 4 -11.65 -18.58 -6.77
C PHE A 4 -11.60 -17.86 -8.10
N GLU A 5 -11.08 -16.64 -8.11
CA GLU A 5 -10.84 -15.94 -9.37
C GLU A 5 -9.53 -16.42 -9.99
N GLY A 6 -9.62 -16.96 -11.20
CA GLY A 6 -8.46 -17.12 -12.07
C GLY A 6 -7.97 -15.77 -12.58
N PRO A 7 -6.68 -15.62 -12.92
CA PRO A 7 -6.16 -14.37 -13.45
C PRO A 7 -6.83 -14.02 -14.79
N ASN A 8 -7.54 -12.90 -14.83
CA ASN A 8 -8.04 -12.33 -16.07
C ASN A 8 -6.93 -11.49 -16.73
N PHE A 9 -6.09 -12.15 -17.52
CA PHE A 9 -4.87 -11.58 -18.14
C PHE A 9 -5.12 -10.37 -19.06
N LEU A 10 -6.35 -10.17 -19.53
CA LEU A 10 -6.72 -9.06 -20.41
C LEU A 10 -7.44 -7.93 -19.68
N SER A 11 -7.69 -8.08 -18.37
CA SER A 11 -8.33 -7.02 -17.59
C SER A 11 -7.37 -5.83 -17.41
N PRO A 12 -7.86 -4.58 -17.45
CA PRO A 12 -7.05 -3.41 -17.13
C PRO A 12 -6.39 -3.52 -15.75
N LEU A 13 -7.09 -4.10 -14.77
CA LEU A 13 -6.58 -4.37 -13.42
C LEU A 13 -5.34 -5.27 -13.44
N PHE A 14 -5.31 -6.29 -14.29
CA PHE A 14 -4.14 -7.16 -14.44
C PHE A 14 -2.95 -6.40 -15.01
N ILE A 15 -3.14 -5.59 -16.06
CA ILE A 15 -2.08 -4.75 -16.65
C ILE A 15 -1.51 -3.78 -15.61
N PHE A 16 -2.38 -3.11 -14.84
CA PHE A 16 -1.94 -2.22 -13.76
C PHE A 16 -1.18 -2.97 -12.66
N SER A 17 -1.62 -4.16 -12.29
CA SER A 17 -0.91 -5.01 -11.33
C SER A 17 0.49 -5.37 -11.82
N LEU A 18 0.63 -5.64 -13.11
CA LEU A 18 1.90 -6.00 -13.75
C LEU A 18 2.86 -4.81 -13.78
N ILE A 19 2.37 -3.62 -14.14
CA ILE A 19 3.15 -2.36 -14.10
C ILE A 19 3.55 -2.04 -12.65
N SER A 20 2.61 -2.09 -11.72
CA SER A 20 2.86 -1.83 -10.30
C SER A 20 3.88 -2.80 -9.71
N SER A 21 3.80 -4.08 -10.04
CA SER A 21 4.77 -5.09 -9.63
C SER A 21 6.14 -4.85 -10.26
N GLY A 22 6.21 -4.47 -11.53
CA GLY A 22 7.46 -4.12 -12.21
C GLY A 22 8.15 -2.91 -11.56
N LEU A 23 7.40 -1.85 -11.26
CA LEU A 23 7.88 -0.70 -10.50
C LEU A 23 8.32 -1.13 -9.09
N GLY A 24 7.52 -1.99 -8.45
CA GLY A 24 7.78 -2.71 -7.21
C GLY A 24 9.18 -3.31 -7.14
N ILE A 25 9.49 -4.12 -8.13
CA ILE A 25 10.79 -4.77 -8.28
C ILE A 25 11.88 -3.73 -8.50
N GLY A 26 11.66 -2.81 -9.43
CA GLY A 26 12.63 -1.78 -9.83
C GLY A 26 13.10 -0.94 -8.64
N TYR A 27 12.17 -0.37 -7.86
CA TYR A 27 12.56 0.48 -6.73
C TYR A 27 13.23 -0.33 -5.60
N ASN A 28 12.82 -1.58 -5.34
CA ASN A 28 13.48 -2.41 -4.30
C ASN A 28 14.91 -2.78 -4.71
N ILE A 29 15.17 -3.04 -5.99
CA ILE A 29 16.53 -3.23 -6.52
C ILE A 29 17.36 -1.95 -6.31
N LEU A 30 16.79 -0.77 -6.55
CA LEU A 30 17.47 0.50 -6.31
C LEU A 30 17.79 0.72 -4.82
N ILE A 31 16.87 0.37 -3.91
CA ILE A 31 17.11 0.43 -2.46
C ILE A 31 18.27 -0.50 -2.06
N ILE A 32 18.29 -1.74 -2.57
CA ILE A 32 19.37 -2.70 -2.31
C ILE A 32 20.71 -2.17 -2.82
N LYS A 33 20.72 -1.65 -4.05
CA LYS A 33 21.92 -1.07 -4.66
C LYS A 33 22.42 0.14 -3.88
N SER A 34 21.52 1.02 -3.45
CA SER A 34 21.83 2.18 -2.60
C SER A 34 22.50 1.75 -1.29
N GLY A 35 21.92 0.76 -0.60
CA GLY A 35 22.53 0.21 0.62
C GLY A 35 23.91 -0.41 0.38
N LYS A 36 24.11 -1.15 -0.72
CA LYS A 36 25.42 -1.74 -1.06
C LYS A 36 26.48 -0.68 -1.37
N ASN A 37 26.10 0.38 -2.07
CA ASN A 37 27.03 1.43 -2.50
C ASN A 37 27.48 2.35 -1.37
N GLN A 38 26.78 2.35 -0.23
CA GLN A 38 27.06 3.23 0.89
C GLN A 38 27.75 2.50 2.06
N ILE A 39 28.24 1.27 1.83
CA ILE A 39 28.97 0.51 2.86
C ILE A 39 30.24 1.28 3.24
N GLY A 40 30.34 1.64 4.53
CA GLY A 40 31.45 2.43 5.08
C GLY A 40 31.21 3.94 5.10
N GLU A 41 30.20 4.45 4.40
CA GLU A 41 29.89 5.89 4.36
C GLU A 41 28.69 6.29 5.22
N VAL A 42 27.82 5.34 5.57
CA VAL A 42 26.60 5.58 6.34
C VAL A 42 26.46 4.54 7.44
N GLU A 43 25.76 4.88 8.51
CA GLU A 43 25.44 3.94 9.56
C GLU A 43 24.35 2.97 9.12
N SER A 44 24.55 1.67 9.40
CA SER A 44 23.54 0.62 9.19
C SER A 44 23.00 0.48 7.74
N PRO A 45 23.82 0.53 6.66
CA PRO A 45 23.35 0.41 5.27
C PRO A 45 22.66 -0.93 4.98
N LYS A 46 22.97 -1.95 5.78
CA LYS A 46 22.32 -3.26 5.74
C LYS A 46 20.81 -3.17 5.94
N LEU A 47 20.29 -2.16 6.65
CA LEU A 47 18.85 -1.97 6.82
C LEU A 47 18.13 -1.73 5.48
N LEU A 48 18.71 -0.94 4.57
CA LEU A 48 18.15 -0.73 3.23
C LEU A 48 18.21 -2.03 2.41
N ILE A 49 19.31 -2.76 2.49
CA ILE A 49 19.47 -4.05 1.81
C ILE A 49 18.40 -5.03 2.29
N CYS A 50 18.24 -5.18 3.62
CA CYS A 50 17.22 -6.03 4.21
C CYS A 50 15.81 -5.59 3.83
N ALA A 51 15.51 -4.28 3.85
CA ALA A 51 14.22 -3.75 3.44
C ALA A 51 13.86 -4.20 2.02
N GLY A 52 14.76 -3.95 1.06
CA GLY A 52 14.51 -4.31 -0.33
C GLY A 52 14.36 -5.81 -0.56
N ILE A 53 15.17 -6.65 0.12
CA ILE A 53 15.07 -8.12 0.00
C ILE A 53 13.72 -8.61 0.55
N ILE A 54 13.34 -8.19 1.76
CA ILE A 54 12.07 -8.59 2.37
C ILE A 54 10.91 -8.20 1.45
N ASN A 55 10.91 -6.98 0.95
CA ASN A 55 9.86 -6.50 0.05
C ASN A 55 9.77 -7.30 -1.26
N LEU A 56 10.91 -7.66 -1.87
CA LEU A 56 10.91 -8.51 -3.06
C LEU A 56 10.33 -9.90 -2.78
N VAL A 57 10.65 -10.48 -1.62
CA VAL A 57 10.10 -11.78 -1.20
C VAL A 57 8.58 -11.68 -1.07
N PHE A 58 8.07 -10.68 -0.35
CA PHE A 58 6.62 -10.52 -0.15
C PHE A 58 5.87 -10.12 -1.42
N LEU A 59 6.51 -9.36 -2.31
CA LEU A 59 5.96 -9.05 -3.64
C LEU A 59 5.82 -10.33 -4.48
N GLY A 60 6.83 -11.20 -4.45
CA GLY A 60 6.78 -12.50 -5.12
C GLY A 60 5.74 -13.45 -4.52
N LEU A 61 5.67 -13.54 -3.18
CA LEU A 61 4.71 -14.36 -2.46
C LEU A 61 3.25 -14.01 -2.79
N ARG A 62 2.96 -12.73 -3.04
CA ARG A 62 1.61 -12.26 -3.38
C ARG A 62 1.03 -12.95 -4.60
N SER A 63 1.86 -13.33 -5.57
CA SER A 63 1.43 -14.03 -6.78
C SER A 63 1.02 -15.48 -6.54
N PHE A 64 1.38 -16.08 -5.40
CA PHE A 64 1.05 -17.46 -5.05
C PHE A 64 -0.17 -17.58 -4.12
N ILE A 65 -0.69 -16.45 -3.63
CA ILE A 65 -1.87 -16.42 -2.76
C ILE A 65 -3.11 -16.14 -3.63
N PRO A 66 -4.07 -17.07 -3.73
CA PRO A 66 -5.21 -16.92 -4.63
C PRO A 66 -6.15 -15.78 -4.20
N GLY A 67 -6.75 -15.07 -5.15
CA GLY A 67 -7.87 -14.18 -4.85
C GLY A 67 -9.09 -15.01 -4.45
N ILE A 68 -9.75 -14.65 -3.35
CA ILE A 68 -11.03 -15.24 -2.94
C ILE A 68 -12.09 -14.16 -3.00
N ILE A 69 -13.22 -14.48 -3.66
CA ILE A 69 -14.41 -13.64 -3.68
C ILE A 69 -15.55 -14.36 -2.96
N TYR A 70 -16.33 -13.57 -2.24
CA TYR A 70 -17.53 -14.03 -1.58
C TYR A 70 -18.77 -13.34 -2.13
N SER A 71 -19.72 -14.14 -2.63
CA SER A 71 -21.07 -13.71 -2.95
C SER A 71 -22.05 -14.66 -2.27
N GLY A 72 -22.71 -14.21 -1.21
CA GLY A 72 -23.62 -15.04 -0.45
C GLY A 72 -24.11 -14.40 0.85
N PRO A 73 -25.06 -15.03 1.54
CA PRO A 73 -25.56 -14.58 2.83
C PRO A 73 -24.52 -14.77 3.94
N ILE A 74 -24.69 -14.17 5.12
CA ILE A 74 -23.79 -14.41 6.26
C ILE A 74 -23.95 -15.86 6.73
N ASN A 75 -22.89 -16.67 6.59
CA ASN A 75 -22.85 -18.08 6.94
C ASN A 75 -21.40 -18.47 7.37
N PRO A 76 -21.09 -19.74 7.70
CA PRO A 76 -19.72 -20.14 8.03
C PRO A 76 -18.69 -19.88 6.91
N GLU A 77 -19.09 -19.92 5.64
CA GLU A 77 -18.20 -19.56 4.52
C GLU A 77 -17.79 -18.08 4.57
N PHE A 78 -18.70 -17.19 4.99
CA PHE A 78 -18.38 -15.78 5.20
C PHE A 78 -17.33 -15.58 6.30
N MET A 79 -17.40 -16.34 7.39
CA MET A 79 -16.40 -16.27 8.47
C MET A 79 -15.02 -16.75 8.00
N PHE A 80 -14.98 -17.77 7.15
CA PHE A 80 -13.75 -18.20 6.48
C PHE A 80 -13.21 -17.11 5.56
N TYR A 81 -14.07 -16.52 4.72
CA TYR A 81 -13.70 -15.40 3.85
C TYR A 81 -13.13 -14.22 4.64
N LEU A 82 -13.79 -13.81 5.72
CA LEU A 82 -13.33 -12.72 6.59
C LEU A 82 -11.94 -13.02 7.18
N SER A 83 -11.76 -14.22 7.74
CA SER A 83 -10.49 -14.66 8.31
C SER A 83 -9.38 -14.69 7.26
N TYR A 84 -9.72 -15.10 6.04
CA TYR A 84 -8.82 -15.07 4.89
C TYR A 84 -8.37 -13.66 4.53
N GLN A 85 -9.30 -12.70 4.44
CA GLN A 85 -8.98 -11.31 4.12
C GLN A 85 -8.13 -10.65 5.22
N ILE A 86 -8.40 -10.98 6.50
CA ILE A 86 -7.57 -10.52 7.62
C ILE A 86 -6.15 -11.07 7.52
N ALA A 87 -6.01 -12.39 7.35
CA ALA A 87 -4.70 -13.04 7.31
C ALA A 87 -3.87 -12.53 6.14
N THR A 88 -4.45 -12.45 4.93
CA THR A 88 -3.75 -11.95 3.74
C THR A 88 -3.41 -10.46 3.87
N GLY A 89 -4.33 -9.63 4.38
CA GLY A 89 -4.07 -8.22 4.62
C GLY A 89 -2.90 -7.99 5.57
N LEU A 90 -2.83 -8.74 6.68
CA LEU A 90 -1.73 -8.63 7.64
C LEU A 90 -0.41 -9.16 7.09
N ILE A 91 -0.43 -10.33 6.43
CA ILE A 91 0.76 -10.95 5.83
C ILE A 91 1.48 -10.01 4.87
N PHE A 92 0.74 -9.21 4.10
CA PHE A 92 1.35 -8.28 3.15
C PHE A 92 1.58 -6.89 3.72
N SER A 93 0.75 -6.40 4.66
CA SER A 93 0.90 -5.04 5.18
C SER A 93 2.01 -4.93 6.22
N VAL A 94 2.16 -5.93 7.09
CA VAL A 94 3.14 -5.91 8.19
C VAL A 94 4.60 -5.85 7.69
N PRO A 95 5.02 -6.61 6.67
CA PRO A 95 6.37 -6.51 6.13
C PRO A 95 6.68 -5.11 5.61
N TYR A 96 5.76 -4.50 4.85
CA TYR A 96 5.96 -3.13 4.33
C TYR A 96 5.98 -2.07 5.44
N PHE A 97 5.17 -2.25 6.49
CA PHE A 97 5.24 -1.45 7.70
C PHE A 97 6.63 -1.52 8.36
N ILE A 98 7.22 -2.72 8.44
CA ILE A 98 8.55 -2.90 9.03
C ILE A 98 9.63 -2.32 8.12
N THR A 99 9.57 -2.56 6.81
CA THR A 99 10.64 -2.19 5.87
C THR A 99 10.60 -0.70 5.51
N PHE A 100 9.54 -0.23 4.85
CA PHE A 100 9.44 1.18 4.45
C PHE A 100 9.09 2.09 5.62
N GLY A 101 8.48 1.55 6.67
CA GLY A 101 8.19 2.30 7.87
C GLY A 101 9.39 2.30 8.83
N LEU A 102 9.53 1.25 9.62
CA LEU A 102 10.50 1.19 10.72
C LEU A 102 11.96 1.26 10.23
N PHE A 103 12.35 0.51 9.19
CA PHE A 103 13.76 0.51 8.76
C PHE A 103 14.17 1.85 8.15
N PHE A 104 13.30 2.49 7.37
CA PHE A 104 13.57 3.83 6.83
C PHE A 104 13.60 4.89 7.93
N LEU A 105 12.72 4.79 8.94
CA LEU A 105 12.73 5.69 10.09
C LEU A 105 14.04 5.58 10.88
N LEU A 106 14.47 4.34 11.18
CA LEU A 106 15.70 4.08 11.93
C LEU A 106 16.94 4.50 11.13
N PHE A 107 17.00 4.13 9.85
CA PHE A 107 18.11 4.48 8.97
C PHE A 107 18.19 6.00 8.76
N GLY A 108 17.06 6.66 8.49
CA GLY A 108 16.98 8.11 8.30
C GLY A 108 17.32 8.89 9.56
N SER A 109 17.00 8.36 10.75
CA SER A 109 17.37 9.00 12.02
C SER A 109 18.87 8.96 12.29
N LYS A 110 19.54 7.86 11.94
CA LYS A 110 20.99 7.70 12.11
C LYS A 110 21.82 8.46 11.07
N ASN A 111 21.26 8.68 9.88
CA ASN A 111 21.99 9.26 8.75
C ASN A 111 21.43 10.63 8.32
N ARG A 112 20.96 11.41 9.30
CA ARG A 112 20.31 12.71 9.07
C ARG A 112 21.21 13.72 8.37
N GLU A 113 22.53 13.67 8.60
CA GLU A 113 23.49 14.57 7.96
C GLU A 113 23.54 14.38 6.43
N LYS A 114 23.35 13.14 5.96
CA LYS A 114 23.45 12.80 4.53
C LYS A 114 22.11 12.85 3.80
N PHE A 115 21.02 12.48 4.47
CA PHE A 115 19.68 12.38 3.86
C PHE A 115 18.67 13.40 4.38
N GLY A 116 19.10 14.31 5.25
CA GLY A 116 18.22 15.26 5.92
C GLY A 116 17.10 14.56 6.70
N SER A 117 15.94 15.21 6.79
CA SER A 117 14.75 14.64 7.43
C SER A 117 13.94 13.73 6.49
N PHE A 118 14.36 13.53 5.24
CA PHE A 118 13.53 12.89 4.21
C PHE A 118 13.17 11.44 4.56
N LEU A 119 14.16 10.58 4.77
CA LEU A 119 13.93 9.16 5.07
C LEU A 119 13.15 8.96 6.38
N LYS A 120 13.35 9.86 7.33
CA LYS A 120 12.59 9.87 8.59
C LYS A 120 11.10 10.18 8.33
N ILE A 121 10.81 11.24 7.58
CA ILE A 121 9.44 11.62 7.21
C ILE A 121 8.80 10.51 6.38
N ALA A 122 9.50 9.98 5.38
CA ALA A 122 9.03 8.85 4.59
C ALA A 122 8.67 7.67 5.50
N GLY A 123 9.55 7.27 6.42
CA GLY A 123 9.26 6.20 7.38
C GLY A 123 7.99 6.44 8.20
N ILE A 124 7.76 7.66 8.70
CA ILE A 124 6.54 8.01 9.44
C ILE A 124 5.30 7.87 8.56
N LEU A 125 5.35 8.40 7.33
CA LEU A 125 4.24 8.33 6.39
C LEU A 125 3.89 6.88 6.05
N TRP A 126 4.89 6.05 5.78
CA TRP A 126 4.68 4.63 5.50
C TRP A 126 4.11 3.86 6.70
N ILE A 127 4.55 4.17 7.93
CA ILE A 127 3.96 3.61 9.16
C ILE A 127 2.47 3.93 9.25
N ILE A 128 2.09 5.20 9.03
CA ILE A 128 0.69 5.62 9.08
C ILE A 128 -0.12 4.91 7.98
N ALA A 129 0.34 4.98 6.73
CA ALA A 129 -0.34 4.40 5.58
C ALA A 129 -0.58 2.90 5.75
N TYR A 130 0.44 2.14 6.18
CA TYR A 130 0.32 0.69 6.33
C TYR A 130 -0.39 0.25 7.60
N SER A 131 -0.39 1.07 8.65
CA SER A 131 -1.27 0.83 9.80
C SER A 131 -2.72 0.91 9.37
N VAL A 132 -3.09 1.95 8.61
CA VAL A 132 -4.44 2.10 8.08
C VAL A 132 -4.78 0.97 7.12
N LEU A 133 -3.87 0.63 6.21
CA LEU A 133 -4.09 -0.46 5.25
C LEU A 133 -4.32 -1.81 5.96
N ALA A 134 -3.59 -2.08 7.04
CA ALA A 134 -3.77 -3.26 7.88
C ALA A 134 -5.15 -3.27 8.55
N PHE A 135 -5.57 -2.14 9.14
CA PHE A 135 -6.92 -2.01 9.72
C PHE A 135 -8.04 -2.11 8.65
N ALA A 136 -7.81 -1.59 7.45
CA ALA A 136 -8.74 -1.66 6.33
C ALA A 136 -8.75 -3.02 5.61
N LEU A 137 -8.04 -4.02 6.14
CA LEU A 137 -7.89 -5.37 5.55
C LEU A 137 -7.45 -5.31 4.08
N SER A 138 -6.50 -4.43 3.77
CA SER A 138 -6.04 -4.19 2.40
C SER A 138 -7.14 -3.77 1.42
N GLY A 139 -8.14 -3.03 1.91
CA GLY A 139 -9.27 -2.53 1.12
C GLY A 139 -10.49 -3.46 1.10
N ASN A 140 -10.42 -4.61 1.77
CA ASN A 140 -11.54 -5.57 1.80
C ASN A 140 -12.59 -5.24 2.86
N ILE A 141 -12.32 -4.32 3.78
CA ILE A 141 -13.27 -3.95 4.83
C ILE A 141 -14.58 -3.40 4.27
N ILE A 142 -14.54 -2.72 3.13
CA ILE A 142 -15.71 -2.17 2.45
C ILE A 142 -16.60 -3.27 1.86
N PRO A 143 -16.10 -4.17 1.00
CA PRO A 143 -16.88 -5.34 0.56
C PRO A 143 -17.48 -6.12 1.72
N ILE A 144 -16.72 -6.30 2.80
CA ILE A 144 -17.17 -6.98 4.02
C ILE A 144 -18.35 -6.23 4.64
N LEU A 145 -18.25 -4.91 4.83
CA LEU A 145 -19.33 -4.09 5.40
C LEU A 145 -20.56 -4.04 4.48
N PHE A 146 -20.39 -4.05 3.16
CA PHE A 146 -21.51 -4.10 2.21
C PHE A 146 -22.22 -5.44 2.16
N ILE A 147 -21.50 -6.56 2.35
CA ILE A 147 -22.13 -7.87 2.56
C ILE A 147 -22.99 -7.85 3.84
N LEU A 148 -22.57 -7.10 4.86
CA LEU A 148 -23.30 -6.95 6.11
C LEU A 148 -24.54 -6.03 5.98
N THR A 149 -24.52 -5.02 5.12
CA THR A 149 -25.60 -3.99 5.01
C THR A 149 -26.56 -4.15 3.82
N GLY A 150 -26.18 -4.87 2.75
CA GLY A 150 -27.08 -5.19 1.62
C GLY A 150 -27.26 -4.12 0.54
N GLU A 151 -26.64 -2.93 0.64
CA GLU A 151 -26.76 -1.84 -0.35
C GLU A 151 -25.58 -1.77 -1.33
N TYR A 152 -25.66 -2.49 -2.45
CA TYR A 152 -24.48 -2.77 -3.28
C TYR A 152 -24.21 -1.79 -4.46
N MET A 153 -25.23 -1.18 -5.09
CA MET A 153 -25.05 -0.69 -6.47
C MET A 153 -24.59 0.78 -6.59
N LEU A 154 -25.26 1.72 -5.90
CA LEU A 154 -24.95 3.16 -6.01
C LEU A 154 -23.60 3.53 -5.38
N PHE A 155 -23.29 2.91 -4.23
CA PHE A 155 -22.04 3.14 -3.50
C PHE A 155 -20.82 2.53 -4.20
N THR A 156 -20.96 1.38 -4.86
CA THR A 156 -19.87 0.78 -5.64
C THR A 156 -19.41 1.69 -6.77
N LEU A 157 -20.33 2.39 -7.45
CA LEU A 157 -19.98 3.33 -8.52
C LEU A 157 -19.18 4.53 -7.98
N VAL A 158 -19.65 5.13 -6.87
CA VAL A 158 -18.95 6.23 -6.19
C VAL A 158 -17.57 5.77 -5.71
N PHE A 159 -17.47 4.56 -5.17
CA PHE A 159 -16.21 4.00 -4.71
C PHE A 159 -15.19 3.80 -5.85
N ILE A 160 -15.62 3.28 -7.00
CA ILE A 160 -14.77 3.13 -8.18
C ILE A 160 -14.22 4.48 -8.64
N ILE A 161 -15.07 5.50 -8.72
CA ILE A 161 -14.68 6.85 -9.15
C ILE A 161 -13.62 7.42 -8.20
N ILE A 162 -13.80 7.25 -6.89
CA ILE A 162 -12.86 7.82 -5.93
C ILE A 162 -11.55 7.04 -5.89
N ASN A 163 -11.56 5.70 -5.98
CA ASN A 163 -10.32 4.93 -6.11
C ASN A 163 -9.54 5.30 -7.38
N PHE A 164 -10.23 5.57 -8.48
CA PHE A 164 -9.58 6.05 -9.70
C PHE A 164 -8.91 7.42 -9.48
N ALA A 165 -9.57 8.35 -8.79
CA ALA A 165 -8.99 9.64 -8.43
C ALA A 165 -7.77 9.49 -7.50
N LEU A 166 -7.80 8.54 -6.57
CA LEU A 166 -6.65 8.23 -5.69
C LEU A 166 -5.46 7.66 -6.46
N ILE A 167 -5.71 6.78 -7.43
CA ILE A 167 -4.65 6.27 -8.31
C ILE A 167 -3.98 7.41 -9.08
N LEU A 168 -4.75 8.36 -9.61
CA LEU A 168 -4.21 9.53 -10.31
C LEU A 168 -3.35 10.41 -9.38
N LEU A 169 -3.75 10.57 -8.11
CA LEU A 169 -2.94 11.25 -7.10
C LEU A 169 -1.61 10.51 -6.84
N SER A 170 -1.63 9.18 -6.68
CA SER A 170 -0.42 8.39 -6.48
C SER A 170 0.52 8.48 -7.68
N VAL A 171 -0.01 8.36 -8.91
CA VAL A 171 0.79 8.47 -10.14
C VAL A 171 1.44 9.85 -10.22
N THR A 172 0.70 10.91 -9.92
CA THR A 172 1.22 12.28 -9.91
C THR A 172 2.31 12.46 -8.84
N ALA A 173 2.11 11.89 -7.65
CA ALA A 173 3.12 11.91 -6.59
C ALA A 173 4.41 11.17 -7.00
N ILE A 174 4.28 10.02 -7.65
CA ILE A 174 5.43 9.25 -8.17
C ILE A 174 6.17 10.05 -9.25
N ILE A 175 5.46 10.69 -10.18
CA ILE A 175 6.07 11.59 -11.18
C ILE A 175 6.86 12.70 -10.49
N MET A 176 6.30 13.32 -9.45
CA MET A 176 6.98 14.36 -8.68
C MET A 176 8.22 13.84 -7.93
N LEU A 177 8.18 12.60 -7.40
CA LEU A 177 9.35 11.94 -6.82
C LEU A 177 10.45 11.68 -7.87
N ILE A 178 10.07 11.26 -9.09
CA ILE A 178 11.01 11.07 -10.21
C ILE A 178 11.64 12.42 -10.61
N ILE A 179 10.83 13.49 -10.68
CA ILE A 179 11.33 14.85 -10.96
C ILE A 179 12.30 15.30 -9.86
N HIS A 180 12.00 15.05 -8.59
CA HIS A 180 12.93 15.32 -7.50
C HIS A 180 14.23 14.52 -7.66
N GLY A 181 14.16 13.21 -7.90
CA GLY A 181 15.34 12.37 -8.08
C GLY A 181 16.23 12.77 -9.27
N THR A 182 15.67 13.41 -10.30
CA THR A 182 16.41 13.87 -11.49
C THR A 182 16.92 15.31 -11.40
N LYS A 183 16.15 16.21 -10.77
CA LYS A 183 16.46 17.65 -10.71
C LYS A 183 16.84 18.15 -9.32
N ASN A 184 16.84 17.27 -8.32
CA ASN A 184 17.05 17.56 -6.90
C ASN A 184 16.19 18.74 -6.39
N SER A 185 14.93 18.78 -6.82
CA SER A 185 14.02 19.89 -6.53
C SER A 185 13.21 19.63 -5.25
N ASP A 186 13.51 20.35 -4.18
CA ASP A 186 12.80 20.23 -2.90
C ASP A 186 11.30 20.56 -2.98
N SER A 187 10.89 21.39 -3.93
CA SER A 187 9.47 21.71 -4.15
C SER A 187 8.71 20.52 -4.71
N SER A 188 9.28 19.78 -5.65
CA SER A 188 8.69 18.53 -6.17
C SER A 188 8.55 17.47 -5.07
N LEU A 189 9.52 17.39 -4.16
CA LEU A 189 9.46 16.48 -3.02
C LEU A 189 8.32 16.84 -2.05
N LYS A 190 8.16 18.13 -1.73
CA LYS A 190 7.06 18.62 -0.90
C LYS A 190 5.70 18.32 -1.53
N ILE A 191 5.56 18.59 -2.84
CA ILE A 191 4.32 18.31 -3.57
C ILE A 191 4.02 16.81 -3.56
N ALA A 192 5.01 15.95 -3.83
CA ALA A 192 4.82 14.50 -3.77
C ALA A 192 4.36 14.05 -2.37
N GLY A 193 4.99 14.55 -1.32
CA GLY A 193 4.61 14.24 0.06
C GLY A 193 3.19 14.68 0.39
N ILE A 194 2.77 15.88 -0.05
CA ILE A 194 1.39 16.37 0.15
C ILE A 194 0.39 15.49 -0.62
N LEU A 195 0.68 15.15 -1.87
CA LEU A 195 -0.20 14.32 -2.68
C LEU A 195 -0.39 12.93 -2.08
N LEU A 196 0.69 12.31 -1.57
CA LEU A 196 0.61 11.04 -0.85
C LEU A 196 -0.19 11.18 0.45
N LEU A 197 0.04 12.25 1.22
CA LEU A 197 -0.74 12.52 2.44
C LEU A 197 -2.23 12.70 2.17
N VAL A 198 -2.59 13.43 1.12
CA VAL A 198 -3.98 13.62 0.70
C VAL A 198 -4.58 12.29 0.24
N GLN A 199 -3.84 11.53 -0.56
CA GLN A 199 -4.28 10.21 -1.04
C GLN A 199 -4.49 9.24 0.13
N ASP A 200 -3.55 9.15 1.06
CA ASP A 200 -3.67 8.31 2.24
C ASP A 200 -4.85 8.78 3.10
N GLY A 201 -4.94 10.09 3.38
CA GLY A 201 -6.04 10.70 4.14
C GLY A 201 -7.42 10.39 3.56
N ILE A 202 -7.61 10.58 2.25
CA ILE A 202 -8.85 10.24 1.56
C ILE A 202 -9.09 8.72 1.61
N SER A 203 -8.04 7.90 1.47
CA SER A 203 -8.15 6.44 1.61
C SER A 203 -8.60 6.03 3.01
N ILE A 204 -8.17 6.74 4.08
CA ILE A 204 -8.66 6.52 5.44
C ILE A 204 -10.17 6.83 5.49
N VAL A 205 -10.57 8.00 4.99
CA VAL A 205 -11.98 8.41 5.05
C VAL A 205 -12.88 7.42 4.32
N LEU A 206 -12.47 6.94 3.15
CA LEU A 206 -13.25 6.01 2.35
C LEU A 206 -13.29 4.60 2.92
N ASN A 207 -12.13 4.07 3.32
CA ASN A 207 -12.04 2.70 3.80
C ASN A 207 -12.47 2.54 5.26
N PHE A 208 -12.53 3.63 6.03
CA PHE A 208 -12.80 3.54 7.46
C PHE A 208 -13.95 4.44 7.91
N VAL A 209 -13.90 5.74 7.63
CA VAL A 209 -14.87 6.71 8.20
C VAL A 209 -16.26 6.53 7.60
N ILE A 210 -16.37 6.44 6.27
CA ILE A 210 -17.66 6.28 5.59
C ILE A 210 -18.33 4.95 5.98
N PRO A 211 -17.65 3.79 5.92
CA PRO A 211 -18.28 2.53 6.29
C PRO A 211 -18.66 2.46 7.77
N LEU A 212 -17.83 3.01 8.67
CA LEU A 212 -18.14 3.11 10.09
C LEU A 212 -19.37 3.99 10.34
N ALA A 213 -19.43 5.18 9.72
CA ALA A 213 -20.58 6.06 9.83
C ALA A 213 -21.86 5.37 9.35
N LEU A 214 -21.81 4.70 8.19
CA LEU A 214 -22.95 3.95 7.66
C LEU A 214 -23.42 2.84 8.63
N SER A 215 -22.50 2.11 9.26
CA SER A 215 -22.84 1.05 10.23
C SER A 215 -23.49 1.54 11.53
N ILE A 216 -23.29 2.81 11.89
CA ILE A 216 -23.88 3.42 13.10
C ILE A 216 -25.29 3.95 12.81
N PHE A 217 -25.57 4.36 11.57
CA PHE A 217 -26.83 5.01 11.17
C PHE A 217 -27.80 4.08 10.43
N SER A 218 -27.41 2.83 10.16
CA SER A 218 -28.27 1.74 9.62
C SER A 218 -28.82 0.86 10.73
#